data_AF-A0A8T3Z9B5-F1
#
_entry.id   AF-A0A8T3Z9B5-F1
#
_cell.length_a   1.000
_cell.length_b   1.000
_cell.length_c   1.000
_cell.angle_alpha   90.00
_cell.angle_beta   90.00
_cell.angle_gamma   90.00
#
_symmetry.space_group_name_H-M   'P 1'
#
loop_
_entity.id
_entity.type
_entity.pdbx_description
1 polymer ?
#
loop_
_entity_poly.entity_id
_entity_poly.type
_entity_poly.pdbx_seq_one_letter_code
_entity_poly.pdbx_strand_id
1 'polypeptide(L)'
;LPPLKYHTRGLWFTIPGLVQDTLENIFTKKDAYPGSLHGAEHALISMFPLLVLCDRFDIGGLSTNYHPETGKATIFIYDAYEGGIGLAEKAVEVMEKLVEVTRDMVKSCQCRKGCPTCIYSPKCGNDNKPLHKKGTIFILESILKMMNGESVDLSTNITYDHLETTTSSFKPSMVGVEGYQEFENPENLTRKGESFYLNGNLKESLECFQKVLEMDKGNLSALKYQGMIQAKQGKHEEAIESFQKVLKHQEEDAEALYYIAVSLLKTGSYPESKDASNDLIKIRSDWDDAWCILGTALQALCDNEGAITAYRHALAINPLNEDAANNLNGILED
;
A
#
# COMPACT_ATOMS: atom_id res chain seq x y z
N LEU A 1 0.06 24.13 11.55
CA LEU A 1 0.34 23.81 12.97
C LEU A 1 1.13 22.50 13.00
N PRO A 2 2.09 22.31 13.92
CA PRO A 2 2.75 21.03 14.08
C PRO A 2 1.73 19.93 14.47
N PRO A 3 1.97 18.66 14.11
CA PRO A 3 1.06 17.58 14.46
C PRO A 3 1.00 17.40 15.97
N LEU A 4 -0.22 17.39 16.51
CA LEU A 4 -0.47 17.06 17.92
C LEU A 4 -0.12 15.58 18.15
N LYS A 5 0.79 15.29 19.07
CA LYS A 5 1.15 13.93 19.49
C LYS A 5 0.79 13.76 20.96
N TYR A 6 0.03 12.73 21.27
CA TYR A 6 -0.37 12.40 22.64
C TYR A 6 -0.42 10.88 22.83
N HIS A 7 -0.29 10.44 24.08
CA HIS A 7 -0.48 9.04 24.44
C HIS A 7 -1.96 8.75 24.65
N THR A 8 -2.45 7.59 24.23
CA THR A 8 -3.84 7.15 24.44
C THR A 8 -3.90 5.64 24.64
N ARG A 9 -5.10 5.12 24.90
CA ARG A 9 -5.43 3.70 25.01
C ARG A 9 -6.10 3.23 23.73
N GLY A 10 -5.79 2.00 23.34
CA GLY A 10 -6.33 1.40 22.13
C GLY A 10 -6.35 -0.11 22.21
N LEU A 11 -7.17 -0.69 21.35
CA LEU A 11 -7.22 -2.11 21.04
C LEU A 11 -6.82 -2.29 19.59
N TRP A 12 -6.41 -3.51 19.24
CA TRP A 12 -6.04 -3.81 17.87
C TRP A 12 -6.31 -5.25 17.48
N PHE A 13 -6.46 -5.46 16.17
CA PHE A 13 -6.55 -6.76 15.53
C PHE A 13 -5.32 -6.96 14.67
N THR A 14 -4.50 -7.97 14.97
CA THR A 14 -3.42 -8.39 14.07
C THR A 14 -3.96 -9.39 13.06
N ILE A 15 -3.67 -9.17 11.78
CA ILE A 15 -4.15 -9.99 10.67
C ILE A 15 -2.99 -10.88 10.19
N PRO A 16 -3.12 -12.22 10.29
CA PRO A 16 -2.07 -13.13 9.84
C PRO A 16 -1.78 -13.02 8.34
N GLY A 17 -0.53 -13.27 7.95
CA GLY A 17 -0.11 -13.27 6.53
C GLY A 17 -0.94 -14.20 5.64
N LEU A 18 -1.35 -15.37 6.15
CA LEU A 18 -2.21 -16.29 5.40
C LEU A 18 -3.55 -15.67 4.96
N VAL A 19 -4.13 -14.80 5.79
CA VAL A 19 -5.37 -14.06 5.47
C VAL A 19 -5.10 -13.07 4.33
N GLN A 20 -3.95 -12.41 4.36
CA GLN A 20 -3.50 -11.55 3.26
C GLN A 20 -3.34 -12.35 1.97
N ASP A 21 -2.51 -13.40 1.98
CA ASP A 21 -2.18 -14.19 0.80
C ASP A 21 -3.45 -14.75 0.15
N THR A 22 -4.39 -15.22 0.97
CA THR A 22 -5.69 -15.72 0.50
C THR A 22 -6.55 -14.61 -0.10
N LEU A 23 -6.63 -13.45 0.54
CA LEU A 23 -7.43 -12.34 0.03
C LEU A 23 -6.86 -11.84 -1.31
N GLU A 24 -5.54 -11.75 -1.42
CA GLU A 24 -4.84 -11.35 -2.65
C GLU A 24 -5.00 -12.39 -3.77
N ASN A 25 -5.06 -13.69 -3.44
CA ASN A 25 -5.39 -14.74 -4.39
C ASN A 25 -6.85 -14.65 -4.90
N ILE A 26 -7.80 -14.30 -4.02
CA ILE A 26 -9.22 -14.14 -4.40
C ILE A 26 -9.43 -12.86 -5.20
N PHE A 27 -8.75 -11.77 -4.84
CA PHE A 27 -8.94 -10.45 -5.42
C PHE A 27 -7.63 -9.95 -6.05
N THR A 28 -7.52 -10.11 -7.36
CA THR A 28 -6.33 -9.76 -8.16
C THR A 28 -5.99 -8.26 -8.22
N LYS A 29 -6.82 -7.39 -7.62
CA LYS A 29 -6.54 -5.96 -7.58
C LYS A 29 -5.50 -5.67 -6.50
N LYS A 30 -4.38 -5.02 -6.88
CA LYS A 30 -3.26 -4.65 -5.99
C LYS A 30 -3.69 -3.98 -4.67
N ASP A 31 -4.73 -3.12 -4.72
CA ASP A 31 -5.20 -2.41 -3.52
C ASP A 31 -6.31 -3.14 -2.74
N ALA A 32 -6.62 -4.40 -3.08
CA ALA A 32 -7.70 -5.14 -2.45
C ALA A 32 -7.44 -5.36 -0.97
N TYR A 33 -6.23 -5.80 -0.60
CA TYR A 33 -5.87 -6.03 0.80
C TYR A 33 -5.83 -4.74 1.64
N PRO A 34 -5.06 -3.69 1.28
CA PRO A 34 -5.09 -2.42 2.02
C PRO A 34 -6.49 -1.82 2.09
N GLY A 35 -7.26 -1.86 0.99
CA GLY A 35 -8.63 -1.37 0.98
C GLY A 35 -9.60 -2.18 1.84
N SER A 36 -9.28 -3.44 2.11
CA SER A 36 -10.09 -4.32 2.96
C SER A 36 -9.85 -4.01 4.44
N LEU A 37 -8.59 -3.85 4.84
CA LEU A 37 -8.19 -3.42 6.19
C LEU A 37 -8.79 -2.05 6.52
N HIS A 38 -8.65 -1.09 5.61
CA HIS A 38 -9.18 0.26 5.75
C HIS A 38 -10.70 0.30 5.83
N GLY A 39 -11.40 -0.51 5.02
CA GLY A 39 -12.85 -0.62 5.14
C GLY A 39 -13.30 -1.28 6.45
N ALA A 40 -12.53 -2.24 6.99
CA ALA A 40 -12.83 -2.88 8.27
C ALA A 40 -12.63 -1.90 9.44
N GLU A 41 -11.55 -1.13 9.43
CA GLU A 41 -11.32 -0.03 10.38
C GLU A 41 -12.51 0.95 10.42
N HIS A 42 -12.90 1.47 9.24
CA HIS A 42 -14.04 2.39 9.14
C HIS A 42 -15.34 1.79 9.69
N ALA A 43 -15.63 0.54 9.32
CA ALA A 43 -16.86 -0.13 9.74
C ALA A 43 -16.88 -0.35 11.26
N LEU A 44 -15.76 -0.81 11.83
CA LEU A 44 -15.64 -1.06 13.27
C LEU A 44 -15.82 0.25 14.07
N ILE A 45 -15.16 1.34 13.68
CA ILE A 45 -15.35 2.65 14.32
C ILE A 45 -16.81 3.12 14.19
N SER A 46 -17.43 2.89 13.04
CA SER A 46 -18.83 3.29 12.82
C SER A 46 -19.82 2.55 13.71
N MET A 47 -19.53 1.28 14.03
CA MET A 47 -20.39 0.43 14.87
C MET A 47 -20.02 0.48 16.35
N PHE A 48 -18.85 1.02 16.69
CA PHE A 48 -18.36 1.15 18.07
C PHE A 48 -19.38 1.81 19.03
N PRO A 49 -20.04 2.94 18.68
CA PRO A 49 -21.03 3.57 19.54
C PRO A 49 -22.21 2.68 19.92
N LEU A 50 -22.55 1.68 19.09
CA LEU A 50 -23.70 0.81 19.32
C LEU A 50 -23.56 -0.02 20.62
N LEU A 51 -22.34 -0.44 20.95
CA LEU A 51 -22.08 -1.33 22.08
C LEU A 51 -21.41 -0.64 23.26
N VAL A 52 -20.60 0.38 23.00
CA VAL A 52 -19.83 1.10 24.03
C VAL A 52 -20.56 2.36 24.52
N LEU A 53 -21.61 2.80 23.80
CA LEU A 53 -22.45 3.96 24.15
C LEU A 53 -21.65 5.27 24.26
N CYS A 54 -20.75 5.51 23.31
CA CYS A 54 -19.94 6.72 23.20
C CYS A 54 -20.31 7.56 21.97
N ASP A 55 -19.78 8.78 21.85
CA ASP A 55 -19.84 9.50 20.59
C ASP A 55 -18.85 8.87 19.59
N ARG A 56 -19.20 8.89 18.30
CA ARG A 56 -18.28 8.52 17.22
C ARG A 56 -17.07 9.47 17.15
N PHE A 57 -17.17 10.69 17.70
CA PHE A 57 -16.06 11.64 17.82
C PHE A 57 -15.06 11.31 18.91
N ASP A 58 -15.40 10.39 19.81
CA ASP A 58 -14.50 9.96 20.87
C ASP A 58 -13.56 8.82 20.44
N ILE A 59 -13.75 8.30 19.22
CA ILE A 59 -13.03 7.14 18.70
C ILE A 59 -12.21 7.52 17.47
N GLY A 60 -10.93 7.14 17.50
CA GLY A 60 -10.04 7.12 16.35
C GLY A 60 -9.73 5.70 15.89
N GLY A 61 -9.13 5.60 14.72
CA GLY A 61 -8.55 4.35 14.26
C GLY A 61 -7.42 4.58 13.28
N LEU A 62 -6.77 3.48 12.97
CA LEU A 62 -5.70 3.39 11.99
C LEU A 62 -5.62 1.95 11.49
N SER A 63 -5.57 1.74 10.19
CA SER A 63 -5.21 0.47 9.59
C SER A 63 -3.88 0.60 8.86
N THR A 64 -3.07 -0.44 8.96
CA THR A 64 -1.80 -0.55 8.23
C THR A 64 -1.58 -1.97 7.75
N ASN A 65 -1.01 -2.09 6.55
CA ASN A 65 -0.59 -3.37 5.99
C ASN A 65 0.52 -4.03 6.80
N TYR A 66 1.25 -3.25 7.59
CA TYR A 66 2.28 -3.74 8.49
C TYR A 66 2.57 -2.71 9.58
N HIS A 67 2.44 -3.13 10.85
CA HIS A 67 2.82 -2.32 12.00
C HIS A 67 4.12 -2.84 12.64
N PRO A 68 5.18 -2.01 12.76
CA PRO A 68 6.51 -2.43 13.22
C PRO A 68 6.55 -3.22 14.52
N GLU A 69 5.78 -2.82 15.53
CA GLU A 69 5.79 -3.50 16.83
C GLU A 69 5.00 -4.81 16.85
N THR A 70 4.03 -4.96 15.93
CA THR A 70 3.22 -6.19 15.87
C THR A 70 3.77 -7.20 14.86
N GLY A 71 4.64 -6.76 13.95
CA GLY A 71 5.16 -7.55 12.84
C GLY A 71 4.10 -7.98 11.80
N LYS A 72 2.88 -7.44 11.87
CA LYS A 72 1.73 -7.88 11.06
C LYS A 72 0.90 -6.70 10.59
N ALA A 73 0.08 -6.95 9.57
CA ALA A 73 -1.04 -6.05 9.25
C ALA A 73 -1.92 -5.87 10.48
N THR A 74 -2.24 -4.63 10.82
CA THR A 74 -2.93 -4.32 12.08
C THR A 74 -3.96 -3.24 11.90
N ILE A 75 -5.14 -3.46 12.50
CA ILE A 75 -6.21 -2.47 12.61
C ILE A 75 -6.27 -2.03 14.07
N PHE A 76 -6.06 -0.75 14.32
CA PHE A 76 -6.14 -0.10 15.62
C PHE A 76 -7.46 0.66 15.76
N ILE A 77 -8.03 0.60 16.96
CA ILE A 77 -9.12 1.46 17.42
C ILE A 77 -8.69 2.03 18.76
N TYR A 78 -8.77 3.34 18.93
CA TYR A 78 -8.23 4.01 20.10
C TYR A 78 -9.11 5.18 20.54
N ASP A 79 -8.94 5.58 21.79
CA ASP A 79 -9.62 6.72 22.37
C ASP A 79 -9.04 8.02 21.79
N ALA A 80 -9.88 8.92 21.28
CA ALA A 80 -9.47 10.16 20.64
C ALA A 80 -9.06 11.28 21.64
N TYR A 81 -8.66 10.89 22.86
CA TYR A 81 -8.28 11.79 23.94
C TYR A 81 -6.94 11.37 24.57
N GLU A 82 -6.19 12.36 25.05
CA GLU A 82 -4.94 12.12 25.78
C GLU A 82 -5.19 11.32 27.06
N GLY A 83 -4.35 10.31 27.29
CA GLY A 83 -4.43 9.35 28.39
C GLY A 83 -5.39 8.19 28.16
N GLY A 84 -6.31 8.30 27.19
CA GLY A 84 -7.46 7.40 27.07
C GLY A 84 -8.53 7.69 28.14
N ILE A 85 -9.79 7.51 27.78
CA ILE A 85 -10.96 7.74 28.63
C ILE A 85 -11.70 6.44 29.00
N GLY A 86 -11.19 5.29 28.54
CA GLY A 86 -11.69 3.97 28.91
C GLY A 86 -12.58 3.30 27.85
N LEU A 87 -12.71 3.89 26.65
CA LEU A 87 -13.63 3.37 25.62
C LEU A 87 -13.06 2.11 24.97
N ALA A 88 -11.77 2.12 24.63
CA ALA A 88 -11.06 0.96 24.11
C ALA A 88 -11.08 -0.20 25.12
N GLU A 89 -10.81 0.04 26.40
CA GLU A 89 -10.90 -0.99 27.45
C GLU A 89 -12.31 -1.58 27.54
N LYS A 90 -13.35 -0.74 27.51
CA LYS A 90 -14.73 -1.21 27.54
C LYS A 90 -15.09 -2.04 26.31
N ALA A 91 -14.58 -1.66 25.14
CA ALA A 91 -14.79 -2.39 23.90
C ALA A 91 -14.18 -3.78 23.91
N VAL A 92 -13.09 -4.03 24.66
CA VAL A 92 -12.52 -5.37 24.80
C VAL A 92 -13.53 -6.35 25.38
N GLU A 93 -14.37 -5.92 26.33
CA GLU A 93 -15.41 -6.76 26.95
C GLU A 93 -16.51 -7.19 25.98
N VAL A 94 -16.73 -6.42 24.91
CA VAL A 94 -17.78 -6.64 23.89
C VAL A 94 -17.20 -6.85 22.49
N MET A 95 -15.91 -7.14 22.39
CA MET A 95 -15.15 -7.09 21.14
C MET A 95 -15.69 -8.07 20.10
N GLU A 96 -15.99 -9.31 20.52
CA GLU A 96 -16.53 -10.34 19.63
C GLU A 96 -17.86 -9.87 19.02
N LYS A 97 -18.75 -9.35 19.88
CA LYS A 97 -20.04 -8.83 19.43
C LYS A 97 -19.89 -7.62 18.52
N LEU A 98 -18.91 -6.75 18.78
CA LEU A 98 -18.61 -5.60 17.94
C LEU A 98 -18.23 -6.03 16.53
N VAL A 99 -17.33 -7.00 16.39
CA VAL A 99 -16.93 -7.49 15.06
C VAL A 99 -18.11 -8.18 14.36
N GLU A 100 -18.92 -8.95 15.09
CA GLU A 100 -20.11 -9.64 14.57
C GLU A 100 -21.13 -8.65 13.97
N VAL A 101 -21.59 -7.67 14.76
CA VAL A 101 -22.59 -6.69 14.29
C VAL A 101 -22.03 -5.82 13.16
N THR A 102 -20.72 -5.56 13.17
CA THR A 102 -20.04 -4.83 12.09
C THR A 102 -20.04 -5.63 10.80
N ARG A 103 -19.65 -6.91 10.86
CA ARG A 103 -19.67 -7.82 9.71
C ARG A 103 -21.08 -7.89 9.12
N ASP A 104 -22.09 -8.07 9.95
CA ASP A 104 -23.49 -8.18 9.52
C ASP A 104 -23.98 -6.89 8.85
N MET A 105 -23.62 -5.71 9.39
CA MET A 105 -23.95 -4.42 8.78
C MET A 105 -23.26 -4.26 7.41
N VAL A 106 -21.98 -4.63 7.25
CA VAL A 106 -21.31 -4.50 5.93
C VAL A 106 -21.91 -5.47 4.92
N LYS A 107 -22.18 -6.71 5.35
CA LYS A 107 -22.70 -7.80 4.51
C LYS A 107 -24.13 -7.56 4.04
N SER A 108 -24.99 -7.03 4.91
CA SER A 108 -26.41 -6.74 4.60
C SER A 108 -26.62 -5.48 3.76
N CYS A 109 -25.63 -4.56 3.73
CA CYS A 109 -25.72 -3.35 2.93
C CYS A 109 -25.82 -3.67 1.42
N GLN A 110 -26.73 -3.02 0.69
CA GLN A 110 -26.99 -3.32 -0.74
C GLN A 110 -25.97 -2.71 -1.72
N CYS A 111 -25.05 -1.85 -1.25
CA CYS A 111 -24.09 -1.19 -2.13
C CYS A 111 -23.07 -2.17 -2.74
N ARG A 112 -22.57 -1.89 -3.95
CA ARG A 112 -21.60 -2.78 -4.64
C ARG A 112 -20.15 -2.57 -4.21
N LYS A 113 -19.70 -1.31 -4.12
CA LYS A 113 -18.29 -0.94 -3.90
C LYS A 113 -17.98 -0.46 -2.47
N GLY A 114 -19.01 -0.11 -1.70
CA GLY A 114 -18.88 0.63 -0.44
C GLY A 114 -19.69 1.93 -0.49
N CYS A 115 -20.17 2.39 0.67
CA CYS A 115 -20.94 3.63 0.80
C CYS A 115 -20.85 4.18 2.24
N PRO A 116 -21.35 5.40 2.51
CA PRO A 116 -21.40 6.02 3.85
C PRO A 116 -22.09 5.17 4.92
N THR A 117 -23.01 4.28 4.54
CA THR A 117 -23.70 3.40 5.49
C THR A 117 -22.88 2.17 5.91
N CYS A 118 -21.76 1.85 5.23
CA CYS A 118 -21.01 0.63 5.55
C CYS A 118 -19.51 0.84 5.79
N ILE A 119 -18.74 1.30 4.80
CA ILE A 119 -17.26 1.30 4.87
C ILE A 119 -16.65 2.67 4.54
N TYR A 120 -17.47 3.68 4.28
CA TYR A 120 -16.97 5.05 4.10
C TYR A 120 -17.02 5.79 5.43
N SER A 121 -15.96 6.54 5.70
CA SER A 121 -15.87 7.42 6.85
C SER A 121 -15.79 8.88 6.39
N PRO A 122 -16.61 9.78 6.93
CA PRO A 122 -16.49 11.22 6.69
C PRO A 122 -15.23 11.83 7.35
N LYS A 123 -14.51 11.04 8.18
CA LYS A 123 -13.27 11.45 8.85
C LYS A 123 -12.02 10.84 8.23
N CYS A 124 -12.17 10.12 7.12
CA CYS A 124 -11.03 9.49 6.46
C CYS A 124 -10.10 10.59 5.91
N GLY A 125 -8.86 10.63 6.37
CA GLY A 125 -7.84 11.57 5.86
C GLY A 125 -7.29 11.20 4.48
N ASN A 126 -7.62 10.02 3.96
CA ASN A 126 -7.13 9.46 2.70
C ASN A 126 -8.24 9.34 1.63
N ASP A 127 -9.21 10.27 1.63
CA ASP A 127 -10.31 10.35 0.65
C ASP A 127 -11.09 9.04 0.42
N ASN A 128 -11.20 8.21 1.46
CA ASN A 128 -11.84 6.89 1.39
C ASN A 128 -11.21 5.99 0.29
N LYS A 129 -9.89 6.07 0.11
CA LYS A 129 -9.14 5.27 -0.85
C LYS A 129 -7.83 4.71 -0.25
N PRO A 130 -7.48 3.46 -0.54
CA PRO A 130 -8.32 2.44 -1.19
C PRO A 130 -9.43 1.94 -0.25
N LEU A 131 -10.53 1.43 -0.81
CA LEU A 131 -11.58 0.73 -0.07
C LEU A 131 -12.08 -0.48 -0.87
N HIS A 132 -12.33 -1.60 -0.19
CA HIS A 132 -12.73 -2.84 -0.85
C HIS A 132 -13.77 -3.64 -0.04
N LYS A 133 -15.05 -3.41 -0.32
CA LYS A 133 -16.17 -3.99 0.46
C LYS A 133 -16.11 -5.50 0.66
N LYS A 134 -15.91 -6.27 -0.43
CA LYS A 134 -15.93 -7.73 -0.34
C LYS A 134 -14.80 -8.27 0.53
N GLY A 135 -13.61 -7.69 0.40
CA GLY A 135 -12.48 -8.08 1.22
C GLY A 135 -12.59 -7.55 2.65
N THR A 136 -13.25 -6.40 2.90
CA THR A 136 -13.63 -5.98 4.26
C THR A 136 -14.49 -7.03 4.96
N ILE A 137 -15.50 -7.59 4.27
CA ILE A 137 -16.31 -8.68 4.84
C ILE A 137 -15.42 -9.88 5.17
N PHE A 138 -14.52 -10.26 4.26
CA PHE A 138 -13.58 -11.36 4.47
C PHE A 138 -12.70 -11.12 5.70
N ILE A 139 -12.10 -9.93 5.86
CA ILE A 139 -11.29 -9.57 7.03
C ILE A 139 -12.09 -9.70 8.33
N LEU A 140 -13.32 -9.15 8.37
CA LEU A 140 -14.17 -9.23 9.56
C LEU A 140 -14.57 -10.68 9.90
N GLU A 141 -14.86 -11.50 8.88
CA GLU A 141 -15.14 -12.93 9.06
C GLU A 141 -13.90 -13.71 9.54
N SER A 142 -12.71 -13.38 9.02
CA SER A 142 -11.45 -13.97 9.50
C SER A 142 -11.16 -13.59 10.95
N ILE A 143 -11.39 -12.33 11.35
CA ILE A 143 -11.24 -11.89 12.74
C ILE A 143 -12.16 -12.69 13.65
N LEU A 144 -13.44 -12.84 13.30
CA LEU A 144 -14.40 -13.64 14.10
C LEU A 144 -13.97 -15.10 14.25
N LYS A 145 -13.58 -15.76 13.15
CA LYS A 145 -13.08 -17.14 13.20
C LYS A 145 -11.89 -17.27 14.16
N MET A 146 -10.94 -16.33 14.10
CA MET A 146 -9.77 -16.32 14.99
C MET A 146 -10.15 -16.10 16.45
N MET A 147 -11.11 -15.21 16.73
CA MET A 147 -11.60 -14.96 18.10
C MET A 147 -12.28 -16.18 18.70
N ASN A 148 -12.99 -16.97 17.89
CA ASN A 148 -13.68 -18.18 18.33
C ASN A 148 -12.77 -19.40 18.52
N GLY A 149 -11.47 -19.25 18.28
CA GLY A 149 -10.53 -20.37 18.35
C GLY A 149 -10.74 -21.40 17.24
N GLU A 150 -11.43 -21.02 16.16
CA GLU A 150 -11.57 -21.86 14.98
C GLU A 150 -10.26 -21.83 14.19
N SER A 151 -9.83 -22.98 13.65
CA SER A 151 -8.80 -22.95 12.61
C SER A 151 -9.32 -22.08 11.48
N VAL A 152 -8.50 -21.13 11.01
CA VAL A 152 -8.84 -20.33 9.83
C VAL A 152 -8.76 -21.24 8.61
N ASP A 153 -9.75 -22.12 8.47
CA ASP A 153 -10.00 -22.86 7.27
C ASP A 153 -10.61 -21.87 6.28
N LEU A 154 -9.72 -21.35 5.43
CA LEU A 154 -10.07 -20.46 4.34
C LEU A 154 -10.64 -21.24 3.15
N SER A 155 -10.61 -22.58 3.21
CA SER A 155 -11.44 -23.41 2.36
C SER A 155 -12.82 -23.51 3.01
N THR A 156 -13.75 -22.61 2.69
CA THR A 156 -15.19 -22.93 2.67
C THR A 156 -16.04 -21.75 2.18
N ASN A 157 -16.70 -21.99 1.05
CA ASN A 157 -18.08 -21.57 0.75
C ASN A 157 -18.39 -20.07 0.63
N ILE A 158 -17.55 -19.32 -0.08
CA ILE A 158 -18.14 -18.31 -0.96
C ILE A 158 -18.20 -18.97 -2.34
N THR A 159 -19.40 -19.31 -2.80
CA THR A 159 -19.64 -19.73 -4.19
C THR A 159 -19.27 -18.58 -5.11
N TYR A 160 -17.99 -18.50 -5.47
CA TYR A 160 -17.54 -17.85 -6.68
C TYR A 160 -17.08 -18.97 -7.60
N ASP A 161 -17.70 -19.04 -8.78
CA ASP A 161 -17.26 -19.91 -9.85
C ASP A 161 -15.75 -19.73 -10.06
N HIS A 162 -15.04 -20.86 -9.98
CA HIS A 162 -13.63 -21.09 -10.30
C HIS A 162 -12.58 -20.59 -9.29
N LEU A 163 -12.03 -21.51 -8.48
CA LEU A 163 -10.62 -22.00 -8.54
C LEU A 163 -10.26 -22.88 -7.33
N GLU A 164 -9.31 -23.78 -7.55
CA GLU A 164 -8.99 -24.97 -6.75
C GLU A 164 -8.36 -24.67 -5.37
N THR A 165 -8.70 -25.53 -4.41
CA THR A 165 -8.38 -25.48 -2.98
C THR A 165 -6.99 -26.02 -2.65
N THR A 166 -6.26 -25.32 -1.78
CA THR A 166 -5.19 -25.89 -0.95
C THR A 166 -5.52 -25.70 0.54
N THR A 167 -5.63 -26.81 1.27
CA THR A 167 -5.99 -26.86 2.69
C THR A 167 -4.74 -26.81 3.56
N SER A 168 -4.70 -25.94 4.57
CA SER A 168 -3.76 -26.01 5.68
C SER A 168 -4.48 -25.69 6.99
N SER A 169 -4.59 -26.68 7.87
CA SER A 169 -5.21 -26.55 9.18
C SER A 169 -4.20 -26.00 10.19
N PHE A 170 -4.48 -24.86 10.80
CA PHE A 170 -3.69 -24.31 11.91
C PHE A 170 -4.55 -24.12 13.15
N LYS A 171 -4.03 -24.51 14.32
CA LYS A 171 -4.69 -24.29 15.62
C LYS A 171 -4.39 -22.86 16.10
N PRO A 172 -5.39 -22.07 16.50
CA PRO A 172 -5.16 -20.72 17.02
C PRO A 172 -4.58 -20.79 18.44
N SER A 173 -3.57 -19.97 18.71
CA SER A 173 -3.16 -19.66 20.08
C SER A 173 -3.89 -18.42 20.56
N MET A 174 -4.69 -18.59 21.62
CA MET A 174 -5.28 -17.51 22.41
C MET A 174 -4.36 -17.16 23.59
N VAL A 175 -4.18 -15.85 23.79
CA VAL A 175 -3.74 -15.11 25.00
C VAL A 175 -2.42 -15.51 25.65
N GLY A 176 -1.48 -14.56 25.72
CA GLY A 176 -0.34 -14.63 26.62
C GLY A 176 0.69 -13.54 26.38
N VAL A 177 0.91 -12.71 27.38
CA VAL A 177 1.91 -11.66 27.44
C VAL A 177 3.29 -12.32 27.55
N GLU A 178 3.91 -12.69 26.43
CA GLU A 178 5.30 -13.16 26.37
C GLU A 178 5.87 -12.82 24.98
N GLY A 179 7.04 -12.20 24.95
CA GLY A 179 7.60 -11.52 23.78
C GLY A 179 7.55 -12.34 22.49
N TYR A 180 6.83 -11.82 21.50
CA TYR A 180 6.90 -12.30 20.12
C TYR A 180 8.35 -12.18 19.64
N GLN A 181 9.01 -13.31 19.38
CA GLN A 181 10.25 -13.32 18.62
C GLN A 181 9.90 -13.17 17.14
N GLU A 182 10.32 -12.03 16.58
CA GLU A 182 10.21 -11.69 15.17
C GLU A 182 10.96 -12.76 14.34
N PHE A 183 10.24 -13.56 13.55
CA PHE A 183 10.90 -14.42 12.56
C PHE A 183 11.21 -13.56 11.33
N GLU A 184 12.45 -13.10 11.22
CA GLU A 184 12.95 -12.39 10.05
C GLU A 184 12.96 -13.36 8.85
N ASN A 185 11.99 -13.19 7.95
CA ASN A 185 11.95 -13.85 6.66
C ASN A 185 11.84 -12.80 5.54
N PRO A 186 12.15 -13.16 4.29
CA PRO A 186 12.13 -12.22 3.17
C PRO A 186 10.77 -11.53 3.00
N GLU A 187 9.65 -12.26 3.11
CA GLU A 187 8.32 -11.67 2.89
C GLU A 187 7.94 -10.62 3.96
N ASN A 188 8.17 -10.92 5.25
CA ASN A 188 7.87 -10.00 6.34
C ASN A 188 8.76 -8.76 6.28
N LEU A 189 10.05 -8.94 5.97
CA LEU A 189 10.98 -7.83 5.81
C LEU A 189 10.64 -6.97 4.58
N THR A 190 10.20 -7.56 3.47
CA THR A 190 9.70 -6.81 2.31
C THR A 190 8.49 -5.98 2.71
N ARG A 191 7.47 -6.57 3.34
CA ARG A 191 6.26 -5.85 3.80
C ARG A 191 6.58 -4.75 4.81
N LYS A 192 7.52 -4.99 5.73
CA LYS A 192 8.06 -3.99 6.66
C LYS A 192 8.72 -2.82 5.94
N GLY A 193 9.59 -3.13 4.98
CA GLY A 193 10.28 -2.15 4.15
C GLY A 193 9.30 -1.28 3.34
N GLU A 194 8.26 -1.88 2.76
CA GLU A 194 7.21 -1.18 2.03
C GLU A 194 6.43 -0.21 2.93
N SER A 195 6.07 -0.65 4.13
CA SER A 195 5.38 0.20 5.11
C SER A 195 6.24 1.40 5.53
N PHE A 196 7.53 1.19 5.79
CA PHE A 196 8.45 2.29 6.07
C PHE A 196 8.59 3.24 4.87
N TYR A 197 8.64 2.71 3.64
CA TYR A 197 8.71 3.52 2.43
C TYR A 197 7.49 4.45 2.29
N LEU A 198 6.29 3.90 2.45
CA LEU A 198 5.04 4.66 2.33
C LEU A 198 4.89 5.72 3.42
N ASN A 199 5.44 5.48 4.62
CA ASN A 199 5.48 6.44 5.71
C ASN A 199 6.61 7.48 5.59
N GLY A 200 7.44 7.41 4.54
CA GLY A 200 8.56 8.32 4.32
C GLY A 200 9.82 8.00 5.14
N ASN A 201 9.83 6.90 5.89
CA ASN A 201 10.96 6.44 6.69
C ASN A 201 11.97 5.68 5.81
N LEU A 202 12.62 6.43 4.91
CA LEU A 202 13.45 5.86 3.84
C LEU A 202 14.66 5.07 4.37
N LYS A 203 15.19 5.42 5.55
CA LYS A 203 16.36 4.75 6.13
C LYS A 203 15.99 3.36 6.63
N GLU A 204 14.95 3.28 7.46
CA GLU A 204 14.42 2.03 8.02
C GLU A 204 13.90 1.11 6.91
N SER A 205 13.28 1.71 5.88
CA SER A 205 12.87 1.00 4.67
C SER A 205 14.05 0.34 3.96
N LEU A 206 15.14 1.09 3.73
CA LEU A 206 16.35 0.59 3.08
C LEU A 206 17.01 -0.53 3.89
N GLU A 207 17.10 -0.39 5.22
CA GLU A 207 17.64 -1.43 6.11
C GLU A 207 16.86 -2.75 5.98
N CYS A 208 15.53 -2.69 5.85
CA CYS A 208 14.70 -3.87 5.64
C CYS A 208 15.03 -4.54 4.29
N PHE A 209 15.10 -3.77 3.21
CA PHE A 209 15.39 -4.32 1.88
C PHE A 209 16.82 -4.84 1.76
N GLN A 210 17.79 -4.23 2.44
CA GLN A 210 19.15 -4.76 2.51
C GLN A 210 19.17 -6.15 3.17
N LYS A 211 18.48 -6.33 4.28
CA LYS A 211 18.33 -7.66 4.90
C LYS A 211 17.65 -8.66 3.97
N VAL A 212 16.59 -8.26 3.25
CA VAL A 212 15.95 -9.13 2.25
C VAL A 212 16.97 -9.58 1.20
N LEU A 213 17.80 -8.67 0.70
CA LEU A 213 18.79 -8.95 -0.33
C LEU A 213 20.00 -9.74 0.18
N GLU A 214 20.30 -9.70 1.48
CA GLU A 214 21.25 -10.61 2.11
C GLU A 214 20.74 -12.06 2.12
N MET A 215 19.42 -12.26 2.27
CA MET A 215 18.77 -13.56 2.26
C MET A 215 18.51 -14.09 0.84
N ASP A 216 17.98 -13.21 -0.03
CA ASP A 216 17.66 -13.47 -1.42
C ASP A 216 18.09 -12.29 -2.29
N LYS A 217 19.29 -12.42 -2.89
CA LYS A 217 19.88 -11.41 -3.78
C LYS A 217 19.04 -11.14 -5.03
N GLY A 218 18.13 -12.03 -5.40
CA GLY A 218 17.27 -11.92 -6.56
C GLY A 218 15.87 -11.37 -6.26
N ASN A 219 15.60 -10.97 -5.01
CA ASN A 219 14.28 -10.47 -4.63
C ASN A 219 13.92 -9.18 -5.38
N LEU A 220 13.04 -9.30 -6.37
CA LEU A 220 12.71 -8.21 -7.29
C LEU A 220 12.05 -7.02 -6.57
N SER A 221 11.17 -7.28 -5.60
CA SER A 221 10.53 -6.22 -4.81
C SER A 221 11.58 -5.42 -4.04
N ALA A 222 12.49 -6.09 -3.33
CA ALA A 222 13.54 -5.42 -2.58
C ALA A 222 14.48 -4.61 -3.49
N LEU A 223 14.86 -5.14 -4.65
CA LEU A 223 15.66 -4.40 -5.65
C LEU A 223 14.94 -3.15 -6.16
N LYS A 224 13.63 -3.25 -6.46
CA LYS A 224 12.82 -2.10 -6.91
C LYS A 224 12.77 -1.01 -5.85
N TYR A 225 12.38 -1.33 -4.63
CA TYR A 225 12.29 -0.32 -3.57
C TYR A 225 13.65 0.24 -3.18
N GLN A 226 14.71 -0.57 -3.15
CA GLN A 226 16.07 -0.06 -2.96
C GLN A 226 16.42 0.97 -4.04
N GLY A 227 16.17 0.67 -5.31
CA GLY A 227 16.39 1.59 -6.42
C GLY A 227 15.59 2.90 -6.30
N MET A 228 14.32 2.81 -5.90
CA MET A 228 13.47 3.99 -5.67
C MET A 228 14.00 4.87 -4.52
N ILE A 229 14.47 4.25 -3.44
CA ILE A 229 15.06 4.95 -2.29
C ILE A 229 16.38 5.61 -2.69
N GLN A 230 17.24 4.90 -3.42
CA GLN A 230 18.50 5.44 -3.94
C GLN A 230 18.27 6.64 -4.85
N ALA A 231 17.30 6.57 -5.77
CA ALA A 231 16.91 7.68 -6.63
C ALA A 231 16.43 8.90 -5.81
N LYS A 232 15.61 8.69 -4.77
CA LYS A 232 15.17 9.77 -3.85
C LYS A 232 16.33 10.38 -3.05
N GLN A 233 17.39 9.63 -2.81
CA GLN A 233 18.60 10.09 -2.12
C GLN A 233 19.60 10.78 -3.07
N GLY A 234 19.30 10.86 -4.37
CA GLY A 234 20.21 11.40 -5.39
C GLY A 234 21.33 10.45 -5.81
N LYS A 235 21.30 9.18 -5.37
CA LYS A 235 22.28 8.14 -5.73
C LYS A 235 21.86 7.47 -7.03
N HIS A 236 21.90 8.23 -8.12
CA HIS A 236 21.32 7.84 -9.40
C HIS A 236 22.03 6.65 -10.05
N GLU A 237 23.35 6.56 -9.96
CA GLU A 237 24.12 5.43 -10.51
C GLU A 237 23.78 4.11 -9.80
N GLU A 238 23.67 4.13 -8.47
CA GLU A 238 23.27 2.93 -7.71
C GLU A 238 21.82 2.53 -8.00
N ALA A 239 20.92 3.51 -8.17
CA ALA A 239 19.53 3.27 -8.53
C ALA A 239 19.44 2.56 -9.89
N ILE A 240 20.19 3.03 -10.90
CA ILE A 240 20.26 2.41 -12.22
C ILE A 240 20.72 0.95 -12.11
N GLU A 241 21.76 0.66 -11.31
CA GLU A 241 22.24 -0.71 -11.12
C GLU A 241 21.15 -1.61 -10.51
N SER A 242 20.42 -1.12 -9.50
CA SER A 242 19.32 -1.86 -8.86
C SER A 242 18.20 -2.17 -9.87
N PHE A 243 17.77 -1.19 -10.67
CA PHE A 243 16.73 -1.40 -11.68
C PHE A 243 17.19 -2.26 -12.87
N GLN A 244 18.46 -2.19 -13.27
CA GLN A 244 19.01 -3.10 -14.28
C GLN A 244 18.98 -4.56 -13.81
N LYS A 245 19.17 -4.83 -12.51
CA LYS A 245 18.98 -6.18 -11.96
C LYS A 245 17.53 -6.64 -12.06
N VAL A 246 16.56 -5.74 -11.86
CA VAL A 246 15.13 -6.03 -12.06
C VAL A 246 14.85 -6.36 -13.53
N LEU A 247 15.35 -5.54 -14.47
CA LEU A 247 15.14 -5.74 -15.90
C LEU A 247 15.77 -7.02 -16.45
N LYS A 248 16.82 -7.56 -15.82
CA LYS A 248 17.37 -8.90 -16.17
C LYS A 248 16.37 -10.05 -15.96
N HIS A 249 15.38 -9.85 -15.09
CA HIS A 249 14.34 -10.85 -14.80
C HIS A 249 12.98 -10.47 -15.39
N GLN A 250 12.70 -9.17 -15.47
CA GLN A 250 11.46 -8.61 -16.01
C GLN A 250 11.81 -7.53 -17.03
N GLU A 251 12.09 -7.95 -18.26
CA GLU A 251 12.59 -7.08 -19.35
C GLU A 251 11.65 -5.90 -19.67
N GLU A 252 10.36 -6.02 -19.34
CA GLU A 252 9.31 -5.03 -19.63
C GLU A 252 8.73 -4.35 -18.36
N ASP A 253 9.48 -4.25 -17.25
CA ASP A 253 9.02 -3.50 -16.07
C ASP A 253 9.06 -1.98 -16.34
N ALA A 254 7.88 -1.41 -16.61
CA ALA A 254 7.70 0.01 -16.93
C ALA A 254 8.19 0.95 -15.80
N GLU A 255 8.06 0.56 -14.54
CA GLU A 255 8.46 1.39 -13.41
C GLU A 255 10.00 1.44 -13.30
N ALA A 256 10.67 0.31 -13.50
CA ALA A 256 12.13 0.23 -13.56
C ALA A 256 12.68 1.09 -14.71
N LEU A 257 12.09 1.00 -15.92
CA LEU A 257 12.47 1.85 -17.05
C LEU A 257 12.27 3.34 -16.77
N TYR A 258 11.16 3.71 -16.13
CA TYR A 258 10.90 5.08 -15.70
C TYR A 258 12.00 5.61 -14.79
N TYR A 259 12.32 4.89 -13.71
CA TYR A 259 13.35 5.35 -12.77
C TYR A 259 14.76 5.34 -13.35
N ILE A 260 15.07 4.42 -14.28
CA ILE A 260 16.32 4.45 -15.05
C ILE A 260 16.37 5.71 -15.90
N ALA A 261 15.33 6.02 -16.68
CA ALA A 261 15.32 7.18 -17.57
C ALA A 261 15.45 8.49 -16.77
N VAL A 262 14.71 8.64 -15.66
CA VAL A 262 14.87 9.79 -14.74
C VAL A 262 16.29 9.88 -14.20
N SER A 263 16.87 8.77 -13.76
CA SER A 263 18.22 8.77 -13.19
C SER A 263 19.28 9.12 -14.24
N LEU A 264 19.12 8.64 -15.48
CA LEU A 264 20.00 8.97 -16.60
C LEU A 264 19.94 10.45 -16.98
N LEU A 265 18.76 11.09 -16.93
CA LEU A 265 18.66 12.55 -17.07
C LEU A 265 19.47 13.27 -16.00
N LYS A 266 19.39 12.82 -14.75
CA LYS A 266 20.08 13.46 -13.62
C LYS A 266 21.59 13.26 -13.66
N THR A 267 22.08 12.17 -14.24
CA THR A 267 23.52 11.93 -14.44
C THR A 267 24.07 12.52 -15.75
N GLY A 268 23.21 13.08 -16.61
CA GLY A 268 23.59 13.68 -17.89
C GLY A 268 23.77 12.68 -19.04
N SER A 269 23.33 11.44 -18.87
CA SER A 269 23.36 10.37 -19.88
C SER A 269 22.12 10.47 -20.79
N TYR A 270 22.02 11.57 -21.53
CA TYR A 270 20.84 11.90 -22.34
C TYR A 270 20.54 10.91 -23.48
N PRO A 271 21.54 10.38 -24.22
CA PRO A 271 21.28 9.36 -25.25
C PRO A 271 20.60 8.10 -24.68
N GLU A 272 21.12 7.58 -23.58
CA GLU A 272 20.59 6.39 -22.91
C GLU A 272 19.22 6.67 -22.28
N SER A 273 19.02 7.88 -21.73
CA SER A 273 17.71 8.30 -21.23
C SER A 273 16.65 8.32 -22.32
N LYS A 274 17.00 8.81 -23.52
CA LYS A 274 16.11 8.82 -24.68
C LYS A 274 15.71 7.39 -25.06
N ASP A 275 16.67 6.47 -25.09
CA ASP A 275 16.40 5.07 -25.43
C ASP A 275 15.51 4.39 -24.39
N ALA A 276 15.81 4.55 -23.09
CA ALA A 276 14.98 4.02 -22.00
C ALA A 276 13.55 4.60 -22.01
N SER A 277 13.40 5.88 -22.36
CA SER A 277 12.08 6.52 -22.49
C SER A 277 11.29 5.96 -23.67
N ASN A 278 11.96 5.70 -24.81
CA ASN A 278 11.32 5.05 -25.96
C ASN A 278 10.87 3.63 -25.63
N ASP A 279 11.67 2.86 -24.90
CA ASP A 279 11.29 1.52 -24.44
C ASP A 279 10.11 1.57 -23.46
N LEU A 280 10.10 2.54 -22.55
CA LEU A 280 8.95 2.78 -21.67
C LEU A 280 7.67 3.12 -22.48
N ILE A 281 7.77 3.98 -23.49
CA ILE A 281 6.64 4.37 -24.34
C ILE A 281 6.07 3.18 -25.13
N LYS A 282 6.92 2.23 -25.57
CA LYS A 282 6.45 0.99 -26.22
C LYS A 282 5.56 0.16 -25.31
N ILE A 283 5.85 0.15 -24.00
CA ILE A 283 5.09 -0.61 -23.00
C ILE A 283 3.86 0.18 -22.53
N ARG A 284 4.04 1.48 -22.23
CA ARG A 284 3.03 2.39 -21.71
C ARG A 284 3.03 3.71 -22.46
N SER A 285 2.39 3.71 -23.62
CA SER A 285 2.20 4.93 -24.43
C SER A 285 1.24 5.95 -23.79
N ASP A 286 0.48 5.53 -22.76
CA ASP A 286 -0.48 6.33 -22.00
C ASP A 286 0.11 7.00 -20.75
N TRP A 287 1.42 6.88 -20.51
CA TRP A 287 2.09 7.50 -19.38
C TRP A 287 2.78 8.79 -19.82
N ASP A 288 2.20 9.93 -19.43
CA ASP A 288 2.65 11.27 -19.80
C ASP A 288 4.09 11.57 -19.35
N ASP A 289 4.50 11.11 -18.17
CA ASP A 289 5.89 11.33 -17.69
C ASP A 289 6.93 10.70 -18.62
N ALA A 290 6.63 9.56 -19.25
CA ALA A 290 7.55 8.92 -20.18
C ALA A 290 7.85 9.82 -21.39
N TRP A 291 6.82 10.49 -21.91
CA TRP A 291 6.94 11.47 -22.99
C TRP A 291 7.63 12.75 -22.53
N CYS A 292 7.38 13.20 -21.29
CA CYS A 292 8.07 14.35 -20.71
C CYS A 292 9.58 14.11 -20.53
N ILE A 293 9.96 12.93 -20.04
CA ILE A 293 11.37 12.52 -19.90
C ILE A 293 12.03 12.43 -21.27
N LEU A 294 11.35 11.85 -22.28
CA LEU A 294 11.83 11.81 -23.65
C LEU A 294 12.09 13.23 -24.19
N GLY A 295 11.14 14.15 -24.00
CA GLY A 295 11.28 15.55 -24.42
C GLY A 295 12.48 16.23 -23.76
N THR A 296 12.67 16.00 -22.47
CA THR A 296 13.81 16.55 -21.72
C THR A 296 15.14 16.00 -22.24
N ALA A 297 15.21 14.69 -22.52
CA ALA A 297 16.40 14.07 -23.09
C ALA A 297 16.72 14.63 -24.50
N LEU A 298 15.70 14.79 -25.35
CA LEU A 298 15.85 15.32 -26.71
C LEU A 298 16.30 16.79 -26.71
N GLN A 299 15.72 17.61 -25.82
CA GLN A 299 16.13 19.00 -25.64
C GLN A 299 17.60 19.10 -25.24
N ALA A 300 18.05 18.26 -24.29
CA ALA A 300 19.45 18.21 -23.87
C ALA A 300 20.40 17.72 -25.00
N LEU A 301 19.86 16.99 -25.98
CA LEU A 301 20.56 16.56 -27.19
C LEU A 301 20.44 17.56 -28.36
N CYS A 302 19.89 18.75 -28.11
CA CYS A 302 19.63 19.80 -29.11
C CYS A 302 18.63 19.41 -30.21
N ASP A 303 17.78 18.40 -29.99
CA ASP A 303 16.66 18.06 -30.88
C ASP A 303 15.36 18.73 -30.38
N ASN A 304 15.25 20.03 -30.63
CA ASN A 304 14.11 20.83 -30.19
C ASN A 304 12.79 20.42 -30.88
N GLU A 305 12.82 20.01 -32.15
CA GLU A 305 11.61 19.57 -32.85
C GLU A 305 11.06 18.26 -32.25
N GLY A 306 11.94 17.30 -31.99
CA GLY A 306 11.60 16.08 -31.28
C GLY A 306 11.08 16.35 -29.87
N ALA A 307 11.74 17.25 -29.13
CA ALA A 307 11.32 17.64 -27.78
C ALA A 307 9.92 18.25 -27.74
N ILE A 308 9.63 19.22 -28.62
CA ILE A 308 8.29 19.84 -28.75
C ILE A 308 7.24 18.77 -29.02
N THR A 309 7.53 17.83 -29.92
CA THR A 309 6.61 16.74 -30.27
C THR A 309 6.32 15.86 -29.06
N ALA A 310 7.35 15.47 -28.31
CA ALA A 310 7.20 14.66 -27.10
C ALA A 310 6.41 15.39 -26.00
N TYR A 311 6.70 16.67 -25.72
CA TYR A 311 5.96 17.45 -24.73
C TYR A 311 4.48 17.64 -25.11
N ARG A 312 4.19 17.88 -26.39
CA ARG A 312 2.79 17.95 -26.87
C ARG A 312 2.07 16.63 -26.69
N HIS A 313 2.74 15.49 -26.89
CA HIS A 313 2.17 14.18 -26.59
C HIS A 313 1.91 13.98 -25.10
N ALA A 314 2.85 14.35 -24.23
CA ALA A 314 2.66 14.31 -22.77
C ALA A 314 1.42 15.12 -22.36
N LEU A 315 1.28 16.35 -22.88
CA LEU A 315 0.14 17.23 -22.58
C LEU A 315 -1.18 16.77 -23.22
N ALA A 316 -1.13 16.05 -24.33
CA ALA A 316 -2.32 15.44 -24.92
C ALA A 316 -2.87 14.30 -24.05
N ILE A 317 -1.99 13.56 -23.36
CA ILE A 317 -2.35 12.50 -22.41
C ILE A 317 -2.81 13.13 -21.09
N ASN A 318 -2.00 14.04 -20.54
CA ASN A 318 -2.27 14.74 -19.28
C ASN A 318 -2.03 16.25 -19.44
N PRO A 319 -3.10 17.04 -19.65
CA PRO A 319 -3.00 18.49 -19.75
C PRO A 319 -2.49 19.20 -18.48
N LEU A 320 -2.38 18.48 -17.35
CA LEU A 320 -1.89 19.00 -16.07
C LEU A 320 -0.42 18.64 -15.79
N ASN A 321 0.32 18.07 -16.75
CA ASN A 321 1.74 17.81 -16.58
C ASN A 321 2.54 19.13 -16.62
N GLU A 322 2.86 19.65 -15.43
CA GLU A 322 3.53 20.94 -15.27
C GLU A 322 4.94 20.96 -15.90
N ASP A 323 5.70 19.87 -15.74
CA ASP A 323 7.05 19.77 -16.30
C ASP A 323 7.03 19.85 -17.83
N ALA A 324 6.12 19.12 -18.48
CA ALA A 324 5.96 19.16 -19.92
C ALA A 324 5.49 20.54 -20.42
N ALA A 325 4.57 21.20 -19.71
CA ALA A 325 4.10 22.54 -20.05
C ALA A 325 5.21 23.59 -19.93
N ASN A 326 5.94 23.57 -18.81
CA ASN A 326 7.02 24.51 -18.54
C ASN A 326 8.17 24.35 -19.54
N ASN A 327 8.59 23.10 -19.81
CA ASN A 327 9.66 22.85 -20.77
C ASN A 327 9.26 23.20 -22.21
N LEU A 328 8.00 22.92 -22.60
CA LEU A 328 7.49 23.32 -23.91
C LEU A 328 7.47 24.84 -24.07
N ASN A 329 6.96 25.57 -23.08
CA ASN A 329 6.96 27.03 -23.11
C ASN A 329 8.39 27.59 -23.20
N GLY A 330 9.32 27.02 -22.43
CA GLY A 330 10.73 27.41 -22.50
C GLY A 330 11.32 27.28 -23.90
N ILE A 331 11.03 26.19 -24.62
CA ILE A 331 11.51 26.03 -26.02
C ILE A 331 10.83 27.00 -26.99
N LEU A 332 9.56 27.34 -26.78
CA LEU A 332 8.81 28.21 -27.70
C LEU A 332 9.09 29.70 -27.49
N GLU A 333 9.61 30.07 -26.32
CA GLU A 333 9.98 31.45 -25.96
C GLU A 333 11.43 31.82 -26.35
N ASP A 334 12.31 30.82 -26.54
CA ASP A 334 13.70 30.96 -27.02
C ASP A 334 13.80 31.11 -28.56
#